data_AF-R9JVC2-F1
#
_entry.id   AF-R9JVC2-F1
#
_cell.length_a   1.000
_cell.length_b   1.000
_cell.length_c   1.000
_cell.angle_alpha   90.00
_cell.angle_beta   90.00
_cell.angle_gamma   90.00
#
_symmetry.space_group_name_H-M   'P 1'
#
loop_
_entity.id
_entity.type
_entity.pdbx_description
1 polymer ?
#
loop_
_entity_poly.entity_id
_entity_poly.type
_entity_poly.pdbx_seq_one_letter_code
_entity_poly.pdbx_strand_id
1 'polypeptide(L)' 'MKIEYDIKSLPLLHLVDECIKKHKQVFENRKMRWDKGDVTGIWRDSDGSVRIRYENGQWFHYREEDGDIVWK' A
#
# COMPACT_ATOMS: atom_id res chain seq x y z
N MET A 1 2.93 -3.64 24.32
CA MET A 1 1.60 -3.18 23.86
C MET A 1 1.68 -3.02 22.35
N LYS A 2 1.07 -3.93 21.59
CA LYS A 2 0.99 -3.82 20.12
C LYS A 2 -0.29 -3.06 19.86
N ILE A 3 -0.20 -1.83 19.39
CA ILE A 3 -1.38 -1.04 19.03
C ILE A 3 -1.80 -1.54 17.65
N GLU A 4 -2.90 -2.27 17.58
CA GLU A 4 -3.53 -2.64 16.31
C GLU A 4 -4.27 -1.40 15.81
N TYR A 5 -3.75 -0.79 14.74
CA TYR A 5 -4.39 0.35 14.08
C TYR A 5 -5.37 -0.18 13.04
N ASP A 6 -6.65 0.19 13.15
CA ASP A 6 -7.64 -0.13 12.13
C ASP A 6 -7.34 0.66 10.85
N ILE A 7 -7.01 -0.04 9.77
CA ILE A 7 -6.70 0.55 8.47
C ILE A 7 -7.88 1.38 7.93
N LYS A 8 -9.12 1.03 8.29
CA LYS A 8 -10.31 1.78 7.84
C LYS A 8 -10.39 3.16 8.49
N SER A 9 -9.86 3.31 9.70
CA SER A 9 -9.79 4.57 10.44
C SER A 9 -8.68 5.52 9.97
N LEU A 10 -7.72 5.04 9.18
CA LEU A 10 -6.61 5.87 8.70
C LEU A 10 -7.10 6.90 7.64
N PRO A 11 -6.58 8.15 7.69
CA PRO A 11 -6.70 9.07 6.57
C PRO A 11 -6.13 8.44 5.30
N LEU A 12 -6.77 8.69 4.15
CA LEU A 12 -6.41 8.05 2.88
C LEU A 12 -4.91 8.21 2.54
N LEU A 13 -4.36 9.42 2.72
CA LEU A 13 -2.94 9.67 2.44
C LEU A 13 -2.00 8.86 3.35
N HIS A 14 -2.33 8.75 4.64
CA HIS A 14 -1.53 7.98 5.59
C HIS A 14 -1.60 6.48 5.29
N LEU A 15 -2.77 5.97 4.91
CA LEU A 15 -2.93 4.59 4.45
C LEU A 15 -2.10 4.32 3.18
N VAL A 16 -2.13 5.25 2.21
CA VAL A 16 -1.33 5.15 0.99
C VAL A 16 0.17 5.07 1.32
N ASP A 17 0.66 5.93 2.22
CA ASP A 17 2.07 5.94 2.63
C ASP A 17 2.47 4.60 3.28
N GLU A 18 1.65 4.07 4.20
CA GLU A 18 1.92 2.78 4.84
C GLU A 18 1.89 1.62 3.84
N CYS A 19 0.96 1.64 2.88
CA CYS A 19 0.90 0.66 1.78
C CYS A 19 2.19 0.65 0.94
N ILE A 20 2.63 1.83 0.48
CA ILE A 20 3.84 1.98 -0.33
C ILE A 20 5.08 1.54 0.46
N LYS A 21 5.18 1.97 1.72
CA LYS A 21 6.30 1.67 2.61
C LYS A 21 6.44 0.18 2.85
N LYS A 22 5.35 -0.53 3.16
CA LYS A 22 5.35 -1.99 3.32
C LYS A 22 5.77 -2.72 2.05
N HIS A 23 5.26 -2.28 0.89
CA HIS A 23 5.61 -2.87 -0.39
C HIS A 23 7.09 -2.66 -0.74
N LYS A 24 7.60 -1.42 -0.60
CA LYS A 24 9.03 -1.11 -0.79
C LYS A 24 9.92 -1.92 0.15
N GLN A 25 9.53 -2.06 1.41
CA GLN A 25 10.27 -2.85 2.39
C GLN A 25 10.40 -4.32 1.97
N VAL A 26 9.38 -4.92 1.36
CA VAL A 26 9.48 -6.30 0.84
C VAL A 26 10.45 -6.39 -0.34
N PHE A 27 10.50 -5.39 -1.22
CA PHE A 27 11.50 -5.34 -2.30
C PHE A 27 12.91 -5.22 -1.73
N GLU A 28 13.13 -4.31 -0.79
CA GLU A 28 14.41 -4.11 -0.11
C GLU A 28 14.88 -5.39 0.60
N ASN A 29 14.00 -6.03 1.37
CA ASN A 29 14.29 -7.29 2.07
C ASN A 29 14.68 -8.42 1.10
N ARG A 30 14.10 -8.42 -0.10
CA ARG A 30 14.41 -9.37 -1.17
C ARG A 30 15.61 -8.94 -2.04
N LYS A 31 16.25 -7.81 -1.72
CA LYS A 31 17.32 -7.18 -2.52
C LYS A 31 16.90 -6.92 -3.98
N MET A 32 15.61 -6.66 -4.19
CA MET A 32 15.04 -6.30 -5.48
C MET A 32 14.99 -4.78 -5.63
N ARG A 33 15.28 -4.28 -6.84
CA ARG A 33 15.17 -2.85 -7.15
C ARG A 33 13.70 -2.44 -7.25
N TRP A 34 13.36 -1.30 -6.65
CA TRP A 34 12.08 -0.62 -6.92
C TRP A 34 12.08 -0.02 -8.32
N ASP A 35 11.18 -0.49 -9.18
CA ASP A 35 11.04 -0.11 -10.59
C ASP A 35 9.67 0.50 -10.90
N LYS A 36 8.85 0.76 -9.87
CA LYS A 36 7.49 1.30 -10.07
C LYS A 36 7.48 2.80 -10.36
N GLY A 37 8.50 3.51 -9.87
CA GLY A 37 8.54 4.96 -9.86
C GLY A 37 7.63 5.54 -8.78
N ASP A 38 7.20 6.78 -8.99
CA ASP A 38 6.32 7.52 -8.09
C ASP A 38 4.83 7.18 -8.28
N VAL A 39 4.02 7.63 -7.34
CA VAL A 39 2.56 7.46 -7.40
C VAL A 39 1.95 8.48 -8.36
N THR A 40 1.15 8.01 -9.30
CA THR A 40 0.46 8.84 -10.31
C THR A 40 -1.06 8.84 -10.15
N GLY A 41 -1.61 7.99 -9.29
CA GLY A 41 -3.05 7.96 -9.03
C GLY A 41 -3.39 7.12 -7.80
N ILE A 42 -4.44 7.54 -7.09
CA ILE A 42 -4.94 6.89 -5.87
C ILE A 42 -6.45 6.75 -6.01
N TRP A 43 -6.99 5.59 -5.68
CA TRP A 43 -8.42 5.33 -5.62
C TRP A 43 -8.76 4.55 -4.37
N ARG A 44 -9.75 5.01 -3.58
CA ARG A 44 -10.26 4.28 -2.42
C ARG A 44 -11.55 3.57 -2.79
N ASP A 45 -11.60 2.27 -2.56
CA ASP A 45 -12.78 1.45 -2.78
C ASP A 45 -13.70 1.48 -1.57
N SER A 46 -14.97 1.15 -1.79
CA SER A 46 -16.01 1.15 -0.76
C SER A 46 -15.78 0.09 0.33
N ASP A 47 -15.01 -0.96 0.03
CA ASP A 47 -14.60 -1.98 0.99
C ASP A 47 -13.42 -1.53 1.88
N GLY A 48 -12.92 -0.30 1.67
CA GLY A 48 -11.81 0.29 2.41
C GLY A 48 -10.43 0.01 1.82
N SER A 49 -10.35 -0.82 0.77
CA SER A 49 -9.10 -1.07 0.05
C SER A 49 -8.67 0.14 -0.80
N VAL A 50 -7.40 0.15 -1.19
CA VAL A 50 -6.81 1.27 -1.94
C VAL A 50 -6.12 0.74 -3.19
N ARG A 51 -6.40 1.35 -4.33
CA ARG A 51 -5.70 1.12 -5.59
C ARG A 51 -4.73 2.26 -5.85
N ILE A 52 -3.47 1.93 -6.11
CA ILE A 52 -2.41 2.91 -6.40
C ILE A 52 -1.85 2.63 -7.78
N ARG A 53 -1.83 3.66 -8.63
CA ARG A 53 -1.13 3.66 -9.91
C ARG A 53 0.26 4.23 -9.72
N TYR A 54 1.24 3.60 -10.35
CA TYR A 54 2.62 4.08 -10.39
C TYR A 54 3.03 4.55 -11.79
N GLU A 55 4.13 5.31 -11.87
CA GLU A 55 4.67 5.85 -13.12
C GLU A 55 4.97 4.79 -14.18
N ASN A 56 5.42 3.60 -13.77
CA ASN A 56 5.68 2.51 -14.69
C ASN A 56 4.41 1.89 -15.31
N GLY A 57 3.23 2.45 -15.02
CA GLY A 57 1.94 2.04 -15.54
C GLY A 57 1.27 0.92 -14.76
N GLN A 58 1.95 0.31 -13.78
CA GLN A 58 1.35 -0.73 -12.96
C GLN A 58 0.37 -0.16 -11.94
N TRP A 59 -0.66 -0.96 -11.67
CA TRP A 59 -1.63 -0.74 -10.62
C TRP A 59 -1.48 -1.84 -9.58
N PHE A 60 -1.59 -1.47 -8.32
CA PHE A 60 -1.62 -2.41 -7.21
C PHE A 60 -2.84 -2.16 -6.35
N HIS A 61 -3.48 -3.24 -5.94
CA HIS A 61 -4.64 -3.22 -5.07
C HIS A 61 -4.23 -3.64 -3.65
N TYR A 62 -4.18 -2.68 -2.74
CA TYR A 62 -3.80 -2.85 -1.35
C TYR A 62 -5.03 -3.05 -0.47
N ARG A 63 -4.96 -4.01 0.44
CA ARG A 63 -6.00 -4.28 1.43
C ARG A 63 -5.36 -4.81 2.71
N GLU A 64 -6.11 -4.71 3.79
CA GLU A 64 -5.79 -5.42 5.01
C GLU A 64 -6.22 -6.89 4.89
N GLU A 65 -5.34 -7.79 5.33
CA GLU A 65 -5.68 -9.16 5.72
C GLU A 65 -5.00 -9.46 7.06
N ASP A 66 -5.77 -9.87 8.07
CA ASP A 66 -5.28 -10.26 9.40
C ASP A 66 -4.31 -9.26 10.06
N GLY A 67 -4.57 -7.96 9.91
CA GLY A 67 -3.73 -6.88 10.46
C GLY A 67 -2.47 -6.56 9.65
N ASP A 68 -2.26 -7.20 8.50
CA ASP A 68 -1.16 -6.92 7.58
C ASP A 68 -1.66 -6.34 6.25
N ILE A 69 -0.82 -5.51 5.63
CA ILE A 69 -1.10 -4.96 4.29
C ILE A 69 -0.63 -5.96 3.26
N VAL A 70 -1.58 -6.45 2.46
CA VAL A 70 -1.32 -7.29 1.29
C VAL A 70 -1.64 -6.54 0.01
N TRP A 71 -1.02 -6.94 -1.10
CA TRP A 71 -1.28 -6.37 -2.41
C TRP A 71 -1.29 -7.43 -3.51
N LYS A 72 -1.99 -7.11 -4.59
CA LYS A 72 -2.03 -7.88 -5.84
C LYS A 72 -1.97 -6.97 -7.05
#